data_AF-A0A842N0P6-F1
#
_entry.id   AF-A0A842N0P6-F1
#
_cell.length_a   1.000
_cell.length_b   1.000
_cell.length_c   1.000
_cell.angle_alpha   90.00
_cell.angle_beta   90.00
_cell.angle_gamma   90.00
#
_symmetry.space_group_name_H-M   'P 1'
#
loop_
_entity.id
_entity.type
_entity.pdbx_description
1 polymer ?
#
loop_
_entity_poly.entity_id
_entity_poly.type
_entity_poly.pdbx_seq_one_letter_code
_entity_poly.pdbx_strand_id
1 'polypeptide(L)'
;MVTEAEIVTGLLSSAVKLAVPLLLAAIGEIFSERSGVLNLGMEGMMLGGASAAFIGAYFFNLWVGLLLGMLVGGVIGVIMAFMSVILRRNQIVVGVVLT
;
A
#
# COMPACT_ATOMS: atom_id res chain seq x y z
N MET A 1 27.02 13.31 -15.02
CA MET A 1 26.32 14.29 -14.16
C MET A 1 24.88 14.28 -14.58
N VAL A 2 23.95 13.97 -13.68
CA VAL A 2 22.51 14.09 -13.97
C VAL A 2 22.19 15.58 -14.04
N THR A 3 21.56 16.02 -15.12
CA THR A 3 21.18 17.44 -15.30
C THR A 3 19.94 17.79 -14.48
N GLU A 4 19.75 19.06 -14.11
CA GLU A 4 18.55 19.53 -13.42
C GLU A 4 17.26 19.15 -14.19
N ALA A 5 17.31 19.21 -15.52
CA ALA A 5 16.23 18.81 -16.41
C ALA A 5 15.91 17.30 -16.30
N GLU A 6 16.91 16.43 -16.12
CA GLU A 6 16.70 14.99 -15.93
C GLU A 6 16.03 14.68 -14.58
N ILE A 7 16.37 15.43 -13.52
CA ILE A 7 15.73 15.27 -12.21
C ILE A 7 14.24 15.62 -12.30
N VAL A 8 13.91 16.75 -12.93
CA VAL A 8 12.51 17.21 -13.07
C VAL A 8 11.69 16.24 -13.90
N THR A 9 12.23 15.78 -15.04
CA THR A 9 11.53 14.81 -15.91
C THR A 9 11.34 13.45 -15.23
N GLY A 10 12.33 12.96 -14.47
CA GLY A 10 12.23 11.74 -13.68
C GLY A 10 11.17 11.84 -12.56
N LEU A 11 11.11 12.97 -11.86
CA LEU A 11 10.10 13.24 -10.83
C LEU A 11 8.69 13.22 -11.43
N LEU A 12 8.46 13.95 -12.53
CA LEU A 12 7.16 14.01 -13.20
C LEU A 12 6.73 12.63 -13.73
N SER A 13 7.65 11.87 -14.32
CA SER A 13 7.35 10.51 -14.80
C SER A 13 6.92 9.59 -13.66
N SER A 14 7.60 9.67 -12.51
CA SER A 14 7.30 8.85 -11.34
C SER A 14 5.97 9.25 -10.71
N ALA A 15 5.68 10.55 -10.63
CA ALA A 15 4.40 11.07 -10.14
C ALA A 15 3.22 10.52 -10.93
N VAL A 16 3.29 10.53 -12.27
CA VAL A 16 2.22 10.00 -13.14
C VAL A 16 2.05 8.49 -12.96
N LYS A 17 3.15 7.73 -12.87
CA LYS A 17 3.08 6.27 -12.68
C LYS A 17 2.47 5.87 -11.34
N LEU A 18 2.78 6.61 -10.29
CA LEU A 18 2.28 6.33 -8.93
C LEU A 18 0.88 6.91 -8.68
N ALA A 19 0.42 7.87 -9.49
CA ALA A 19 -0.88 8.53 -9.27
C ALA A 19 -2.05 7.53 -9.22
N VAL A 20 -2.10 6.58 -10.17
CA VAL A 20 -3.19 5.59 -10.25
C VAL A 20 -3.23 4.67 -9.02
N PRO A 21 -2.16 3.97 -8.62
CA PRO A 21 -2.21 3.12 -7.43
C PRO A 21 -2.45 3.92 -6.15
N LEU A 22 -1.91 5.14 -6.03
CA LEU A 22 -2.18 6.00 -4.87
C LEU A 22 -3.63 6.45 -4.80
N LEU A 23 -4.26 6.79 -5.93
CA LEU A 23 -5.69 7.13 -5.97
C LEU A 23 -6.58 5.95 -5.59
N LEU A 24 -6.26 4.74 -6.05
CA LEU A 24 -6.98 3.53 -5.64
C LEU A 24 -6.85 3.28 -4.13
N ALA A 25 -5.67 3.48 -3.58
CA ALA A 25 -5.43 3.35 -2.15
C ALA A 25 -6.19 4.42 -1.34
N ALA A 26 -6.20 5.68 -1.80
CA ALA A 26 -6.94 6.78 -1.18
C ALA A 26 -8.46 6.53 -1.17
N ILE A 27 -9.02 5.93 -2.23
CA ILE A 27 -10.44 5.52 -2.24
C ILE A 27 -10.70 4.50 -1.12
N GLY A 28 -9.82 3.51 -0.95
CA GLY A 28 -9.90 2.54 0.14
C GLY A 28 -9.84 3.20 1.53
N GLU A 29 -8.95 4.18 1.69
CA GLU A 29 -8.80 4.93 2.93
C GLU A 29 -10.04 5.77 3.27
N ILE A 30 -10.69 6.39 2.28
CA ILE A 30 -11.97 7.10 2.46
C ILE A 30 -13.04 6.17 3.04
N PHE A 31 -13.11 4.91 2.60
CA PHE A 31 -14.04 3.94 3.20
C PHE A 31 -13.68 3.62 4.65
N SER A 32 -12.39 3.46 4.95
CA SER A 32 -11.89 3.22 6.31
C SER A 32 -12.24 4.39 7.24
N GLU A 33 -11.96 5.63 6.84
CA GLU A 33 -12.25 6.81 7.65
C GLU A 33 -13.75 7.00 7.88
N ARG A 34 -14.59 6.76 6.86
CA ARG A 34 -16.05 6.80 7.01
C ARG A 34 -16.58 5.75 7.99
N SER A 35 -15.86 4.64 8.18
CA SER A 35 -16.18 3.62 9.19
C SER A 35 -15.65 3.95 10.59
N GLY A 36 -14.93 5.07 10.75
CA GLY A 36 -14.32 5.50 12.01
C GLY A 36 -12.97 4.84 12.30
N VAL A 37 -12.32 4.26 11.29
CA VAL A 37 -10.99 3.63 11.41
C VAL A 37 -9.98 4.40 10.55
N LEU A 38 -9.05 5.09 11.20
CA LEU A 38 -7.89 5.72 10.56
C LEU A 38 -6.84 4.65 10.23
N ASN A 39 -6.58 4.45 8.93
CA ASN A 39 -5.65 3.42 8.46
C ASN A 39 -4.30 4.01 8.04
N LEU A 40 -3.52 4.45 9.03
CA LEU A 40 -2.16 4.97 8.81
C LEU A 40 -1.15 3.90 8.37
N GLY A 41 -1.52 2.62 8.42
CA GLY A 41 -0.67 1.49 8.00
C GLY A 41 -0.78 1.16 6.51
N MET A 42 -1.46 2.00 5.72
CA MET A 42 -1.70 1.71 4.29
C MET A 42 -0.43 1.62 3.47
N GLU A 43 0.60 2.41 3.81
CA GLU A 43 1.87 2.44 3.08
C GLU A 43 2.57 1.08 3.20
N GLY A 44 2.56 0.49 4.40
CA GLY A 44 3.00 -0.88 4.62
C GLY A 44 2.18 -1.93 3.88
N MET A 45 0.85 -1.76 3.81
CA MET A 45 -0.01 -2.64 3.01
C MET A 45 0.35 -2.59 1.52
N MET A 46 0.61 -1.38 0.99
CA MET A 46 1.01 -1.16 -0.40
C MET A 46 2.38 -1.76 -0.68
N LEU A 47 3.38 -1.50 0.16
CA LEU A 47 4.75 -2.02 0.00
C LEU A 47 4.82 -3.53 0.13
N GLY A 48 4.11 -4.10 1.12
CA GLY A 48 4.01 -5.54 1.31
C GLY A 48 3.32 -6.23 0.12
N GLY A 49 2.20 -5.69 -0.34
CA GLY A 49 1.48 -6.18 -1.52
C GLY A 49 2.32 -6.08 -2.80
N ALA A 50 2.99 -4.95 -3.03
CA ALA A 50 3.86 -4.75 -4.19
C ALA A 50 5.05 -5.73 -4.19
N SER A 51 5.68 -5.94 -3.04
CA SER A 51 6.79 -6.89 -2.89
C SER A 51 6.35 -8.33 -3.18
N ALA A 52 5.22 -8.75 -2.63
CA ALA A 52 4.66 -10.08 -2.87
C ALA A 52 4.23 -10.27 -4.34
N ALA A 53 3.64 -9.24 -4.95
CA ALA A 53 3.26 -9.27 -6.34
C ALA A 53 4.46 -9.42 -7.27
N PHE A 54 5.54 -8.69 -6.99
CA PHE A 54 6.79 -8.81 -7.73
C PHE A 54 7.37 -10.24 -7.61
N ILE A 55 7.45 -10.79 -6.40
CA ILE A 55 7.93 -12.16 -6.17
C ILE A 55 7.08 -13.17 -6.96
N GLY A 56 5.75 -13.09 -6.88
CA GLY A 56 4.86 -14.00 -7.58
C GLY A 56 4.95 -13.90 -9.11
N ALA A 57 5.06 -12.68 -9.62
CA ALA A 57 5.21 -12.44 -11.06
C ALA A 57 6.57 -12.92 -11.58
N TYR A 58 7.63 -12.75 -10.79
CA TYR A 58 8.98 -13.12 -11.17
C TYR A 58 9.18 -14.65 -11.23
N PHE A 59 8.70 -15.39 -10.23
CA PHE A 59 8.90 -16.85 -10.16
C PHE A 59 7.85 -17.66 -10.92
N PHE A 60 6.66 -17.12 -11.15
CA PHE A 60 5.56 -17.85 -11.78
C PHE A 60 5.03 -17.09 -13.00
N ASN A 61 4.03 -16.22 -12.80
CA ASN A 61 3.42 -15.45 -13.87
C ASN A 61 2.66 -14.25 -13.29
N LEU A 62 2.22 -13.35 -14.17
CA LEU A 62 1.54 -12.11 -13.80
C LEU A 62 0.30 -12.32 -12.92
N TRP A 63 -0.48 -13.37 -13.17
CA TRP A 63 -1.70 -13.67 -12.41
C TRP A 63 -1.40 -14.15 -11.00
N VAL A 64 -0.36 -14.97 -10.83
CA VAL A 64 0.11 -15.39 -9.50
C VAL A 64 0.66 -14.20 -8.72
N GLY A 65 1.40 -13.31 -9.39
CA GLY A 65 1.83 -12.03 -8.80
C GLY A 65 0.65 -11.20 -8.30
N LEU A 66 -0.35 -10.96 -9.16
CA LEU A 66 -1.55 -10.23 -8.77
C LEU A 66 -2.24 -10.85 -7.55
N LEU A 67 -2.42 -12.16 -7.55
CA LEU A 67 -3.06 -12.89 -6.45
C LEU A 67 -2.26 -12.81 -5.14
N LEU A 68 -0.93 -12.97 -5.19
CA LEU A 68 -0.08 -12.83 -4.01
C LEU A 68 -0.08 -11.41 -3.45
N GLY A 69 -0.05 -10.39 -4.31
CA GLY A 69 -0.15 -9.00 -3.89
C GLY A 69 -1.46 -8.70 -3.17
N MET A 70 -2.58 -9.17 -3.73
CA MET A 70 -3.91 -9.05 -3.10
C MET A 70 -3.95 -9.76 -1.74
N LEU A 71 -3.41 -10.97 -1.64
CA LEU A 71 -3.41 -11.73 -0.39
C LEU A 71 -2.56 -11.06 0.69
N VAL A 72 -1.34 -10.62 0.37
CA VAL A 72 -0.45 -10.00 1.37
C VAL A 72 -1.01 -8.65 1.82
N GLY A 73 -1.45 -7.80 0.92
CA GLY A 73 -2.11 -6.53 1.28
C GLY A 73 -3.36 -6.77 2.13
N GLY A 74 -4.18 -7.76 1.77
CA GLY A 74 -5.36 -8.17 2.53
C GLY A 74 -5.03 -8.68 3.93
N VAL A 75 -3.99 -9.50 4.09
CA VAL A 75 -3.53 -10.01 5.41
C VAL A 75 -3.09 -8.86 6.31
N ILE A 76 -2.30 -7.91 5.79
CA ILE A 76 -1.88 -6.73 6.57
C ILE A 76 -3.11 -5.87 6.94
N GLY A 77 -4.07 -5.72 6.02
CA GLY A 77 -5.36 -5.07 6.30
C GLY A 77 -6.16 -5.75 7.41
N VAL A 78 -6.21 -7.08 7.43
CA VAL A 78 -6.85 -7.87 8.51
C VAL A 78 -6.12 -7.68 9.83
N ILE A 79 -4.79 -7.65 9.84
CA ILE A 79 -4.00 -7.36 11.05
C ILE A 79 -4.35 -5.96 11.59
N MET A 80 -4.40 -4.96 10.72
CA MET A 80 -4.79 -3.60 11.10
C MET A 80 -6.20 -3.57 11.69
N ALA A 81 -7.18 -4.19 11.03
CA ALA A 81 -8.55 -4.28 11.51
C ALA A 81 -8.65 -5.02 12.86
N PHE A 82 -7.90 -6.11 13.03
CA PHE A 82 -7.86 -6.86 14.29
C PHE A 82 -7.30 -6.01 15.44
N MET A 83 -6.20 -5.32 15.21
CA MET A 83 -5.55 -4.47 16.22
C MET A 83 -6.41 -3.24 16.57
N SER A 84 -7.01 -2.59 15.57
CA SER A 84 -7.76 -1.35 15.74
C SER A 84 -9.22 -1.56 16.18
N VAL A 85 -9.93 -2.53 15.60
CA VAL A 85 -11.37 -2.75 15.84
C VAL A 85 -11.59 -3.74 16.99
N ILE A 86 -10.93 -4.90 16.96
CA ILE A 86 -11.14 -5.96 17.96
C ILE A 86 -10.38 -5.65 19.25
N LEU A 87 -9.07 -5.37 19.15
CA LEU A 87 -8.22 -5.12 20.32
C LEU A 87 -8.23 -3.66 20.80
N ARG A 88 -8.88 -2.76 20.05
CA ARG A 88 -9.02 -1.32 20.34
C ARG A 88 -7.69 -0.65 20.69
N ARG A 89 -6.61 -1.03 19.99
CA ARG A 89 -5.30 -0.40 20.14
C ARG A 89 -5.29 0.96 19.45
N ASN A 90 -4.36 1.82 19.86
CA ASN A 90 -4.17 3.12 19.25
C ASN A 90 -3.81 2.96 17.76
N GLN A 91 -4.71 3.39 16.89
CA GLN A 91 -4.61 3.23 15.43
C GLN A 91 -3.39 3.93 14.84
N ILE A 92 -2.94 5.03 15.45
CA ILE A 92 -1.73 5.76 15.06
C ILE A 92 -0.51 4.89 15.30
N VAL A 93 -0.39 4.33 16.50
CA VAL A 93 0.76 3.48 16.87
C VAL A 93 0.79 2.21 16.03
N VAL A 94 -0.37 1.56 15.83
CA VAL A 94 -0.46 0.37 15.00
C VAL A 94 -0.11 0.69 13.54
N GLY A 95 -0.62 1.80 13.01
CA GLY A 95 -0.32 2.22 11.63
C GLY A 95 1.18 2.44 11.41
N VAL A 96 1.84 3.18 12.31
CA VAL A 96 3.29 3.43 12.23
C VAL A 96 4.13 2.15 12.33
N VAL A 97 3.64 1.11 13.04
CA VAL A 97 4.33 -0.19 13.11
C VAL A 97 4.14 -1.00 11.82
N LEU A 98 3.04 -0.80 11.10
CA LEU A 98 2.74 -1.54 9.87
C LEU A 98 3.41 -0.93 8.64
N THR A 99 3.66 0.38 8.65
CA THR A 99 4.34 1.13 7.58
C THR A 99 5.84 0.91 7.58
#